data_AF-A0A4P5VUE6-F1
#
_entry.id   AF-A0A4P5VUE6-F1
#
_cell.length_a   1.000
_cell.length_b   1.000
_cell.length_c   1.000
_cell.angle_alpha   90.00
_cell.angle_beta   90.00
_cell.angle_gamma   90.00
#
_symmetry.space_group_name_H-M   'P 1'
#
loop_
_entity.id
_entity.type
_entity.pdbx_description
1 polymer ?
#
loop_
_entity_poly.entity_id
_entity_poly.type
_entity_poly.pdbx_seq_one_letter_code
_entity_poly.pdbx_strand_id
1 'polypeptide(L)'
;MQRFLHRAWLMRALATACVITGGALIAAPVLADEKIADQVVILNNQSAIDVPYAFGDVSIGNSEIVKVVPLREERQLLLAGREVGTTNVILYDTKGVRRDEFEITVIPANLAKVMKNVQVLLDDIEGLSFKLINDHIYIQGEVSLDEELRRVKDLDEKEPLVESMVTLSPVSQRLLAAMIQKEIGTPGVNVRLVSRKIMLEGVVHSESASLRAAAIAEAYYPDVINVLEIREVERVPGESQTIVLVVHFVELTKSLEEAWNIEWTPLSGPGVTFELGATNDGSGWSDITGTATAEISGLLPKLQEARSTGFVRVLENPTVSVKSGETAHIFSGSKVPFVYNDNGSKSIEFMDVGIKMDVTPYAAGGNVDMQMKIEVSSLGEVAASGYQSIDQSEITTAQFCRAGESVVIGGLQRVSDRVNYNKLPDGVSLPDAMFTLYRSKDYKKSKSQFLVFVTPQIHESTTTANKEIQEKFNLTEVRQ
;
A
#
# COMPACT_ATOMS: atom_id res chain seq x y z
N MET A 1 60.44 -5.45 23.11
CA MET A 1 61.34 -4.91 22.06
C MET A 1 60.63 -3.73 21.43
N GLN A 2 61.04 -2.51 21.79
CA GLN A 2 62.05 -1.71 21.08
C GLN A 2 61.47 -1.07 19.81
N ARG A 3 61.22 0.25 19.80
CA ARG A 3 62.21 1.34 19.54
C ARG A 3 62.54 1.40 18.03
N PHE A 4 62.54 2.51 17.28
CA PHE A 4 63.09 3.85 17.54
C PHE A 4 62.79 4.78 16.31
N LEU A 5 62.37 6.04 16.52
CA LEU A 5 63.13 7.33 16.38
C LEU A 5 63.19 7.89 14.94
N HIS A 6 63.19 9.20 14.67
CA HIS A 6 63.98 10.31 15.23
C HIS A 6 63.49 11.67 14.63
N ARG A 7 63.31 12.80 15.35
CA ARG A 7 64.28 13.89 15.71
C ARG A 7 63.41 15.03 16.30
N ALA A 8 63.60 15.67 17.47
CA ALA A 8 64.74 16.24 18.20
C ALA A 8 65.37 17.49 17.54
N TRP A 9 65.02 18.68 18.06
CA TRP A 9 65.84 19.89 18.06
C TRP A 9 65.74 20.58 19.42
N LEU A 10 66.85 21.16 19.86
CA LEU A 10 67.21 21.47 21.24
C LEU A 10 67.66 22.93 21.34
N MET A 11 67.35 23.56 22.49
CA MET A 11 68.14 24.58 23.19
C MET A 11 68.29 26.00 22.61
N ARG A 12 67.85 27.03 23.35
CA ARG A 12 68.70 27.81 24.28
C ARG A 12 67.94 28.93 24.99
N ALA A 13 68.16 29.03 26.29
CA ALA A 13 67.82 30.17 27.13
C ALA A 13 68.81 31.33 26.87
N LEU A 14 68.29 32.55 26.82
CA LEU A 14 69.06 33.78 27.08
C LEU A 14 68.22 34.68 27.99
N ALA A 15 68.71 34.84 29.21
CA ALA A 15 68.24 35.84 30.16
C ALA A 15 68.85 37.19 29.75
N THR A 16 68.00 38.18 29.52
CA THR A 16 68.42 39.58 29.40
C THR A 16 67.56 40.40 30.35
N ALA A 17 68.20 40.90 31.41
CA ALA A 17 67.63 41.84 32.35
C ALA A 17 67.22 43.12 31.62
N CYS A 18 65.93 43.46 31.66
CA CYS A 18 65.45 44.77 31.22
C CYS A 18 65.23 45.64 32.46
N VAL A 19 65.89 46.79 32.43
CA VAL A 19 65.99 47.80 33.48
C VAL A 19 64.60 48.41 33.76
N ILE A 20 64.27 48.52 35.05
CA ILE A 20 63.10 49.22 35.56
C ILE A 20 63.34 50.72 35.37
N THR A 21 62.64 51.35 34.43
CA THR A 21 62.40 52.79 34.43
C THR A 21 60.90 53.03 34.56
N GLY A 22 60.52 53.70 35.64
CA GLY A 22 59.15 53.96 36.03
C GLY A 22 58.39 54.75 34.97
N GLY A 23 57.35 54.12 34.42
CA GLY A 23 56.21 54.79 33.83
C GLY A 23 55.00 54.47 34.71
N ALA A 24 54.33 55.51 35.22
CA ALA A 24 53.10 55.35 35.96
C ALA A 24 52.08 54.59 35.10
N LEU A 25 51.72 53.37 35.51
CA LEU A 25 50.50 52.73 35.02
C LEU A 25 49.33 53.57 35.54
N ILE A 26 48.76 54.39 34.68
CA ILE A 26 47.38 54.85 34.84
C ILE A 26 46.54 53.60 34.61
N ALA A 27 46.11 52.96 35.71
CA ALA A 27 45.04 51.98 35.65
C ALA A 27 43.81 52.72 35.12
N ALA A 28 43.43 52.43 33.87
CA ALA A 28 42.11 52.79 33.40
C ALA A 28 41.09 52.13 34.34
N PRO A 29 40.10 52.87 34.88
CA PRO A 29 39.05 52.24 35.66
C PRO A 29 38.32 51.29 34.71
N VAL A 30 38.37 50.00 35.02
CA VAL A 30 37.41 49.04 34.50
C VAL A 30 36.06 49.53 35.02
N LEU A 31 35.26 50.13 34.14
CA LEU A 31 33.84 50.36 34.39
C LEU A 31 33.26 48.99 34.71
N ALA A 32 32.91 48.79 35.97
CA ALA A 32 32.11 47.64 36.37
C ALA A 32 30.83 47.68 35.55
N ASP A 33 30.55 46.57 34.88
CA ASP A 33 29.28 46.32 34.23
C ASP A 33 28.20 46.45 35.31
N GLU A 34 27.47 47.57 35.29
CA GLU A 34 26.47 47.88 36.31
C GLU A 34 25.33 46.89 36.12
N LYS A 35 25.15 46.00 37.08
CA LYS A 35 24.22 44.88 36.97
C LYS A 35 22.79 45.43 37.02
N ILE A 36 22.18 45.63 35.86
CA ILE A 36 20.78 46.04 35.73
C ILE A 36 19.92 44.92 36.30
N ALA A 37 19.08 45.25 37.28
CA ALA A 37 18.18 44.30 37.90
C ALA A 37 16.76 44.49 37.32
N ASP A 38 16.29 43.51 36.57
CA ASP A 38 14.95 43.54 35.96
C ASP A 38 13.88 43.26 37.02
N GLN A 39 12.91 44.17 37.15
CA GLN A 39 11.76 44.03 38.05
C GLN A 39 10.45 44.13 37.29
N VAL A 40 9.56 43.17 37.52
CA VAL A 40 8.20 43.18 36.95
C VAL A 40 7.19 43.69 37.97
N VAL A 41 6.38 44.67 37.58
CA VAL A 41 5.32 45.27 38.42
C VAL A 41 3.98 45.10 37.74
N ILE A 42 2.93 44.79 38.49
CA ILE A 42 1.58 44.62 37.94
C ILE A 42 0.86 45.98 37.92
N LEU A 43 0.22 46.30 36.80
CA LEU A 43 -0.62 47.50 36.63
C LEU A 43 -1.66 47.62 37.76
N ASN A 44 -1.79 48.82 38.34
CA ASN A 44 -2.68 49.12 39.47
C ASN A 44 -2.38 48.33 40.76
N ASN A 45 -1.20 47.72 40.86
CA ASN A 45 -0.73 47.05 42.07
C ASN A 45 0.56 47.71 42.58
N GLN A 46 0.90 47.42 43.84
CA GLN A 46 2.13 47.85 44.49
C GLN A 46 3.05 46.66 44.70
N SER A 47 4.34 46.88 44.48
CA SER A 47 5.41 45.93 44.83
C SER A 47 6.48 46.67 45.61
N ALA A 48 7.19 45.96 46.48
CA ALA A 48 8.30 46.53 47.24
C ALA A 48 9.60 45.84 46.82
N ILE A 49 10.66 46.63 46.64
CA ILE A 49 12.04 46.14 46.49
C ILE A 49 12.80 46.48 47.77
N ASP A 50 13.43 45.47 48.36
CA ASP A 50 14.39 45.66 49.46
C ASP A 50 15.75 46.12 48.92
N VAL A 51 16.27 47.21 49.47
CA VAL A 51 17.60 47.75 49.14
C VAL A 51 18.56 47.44 50.28
N PRO A 52 19.69 46.73 50.03
CA PRO A 52 20.55 46.25 51.12
C PRO A 52 21.37 47.36 51.81
N TYR A 53 21.31 48.59 51.31
CA TYR A 53 22.05 49.75 51.81
C TYR A 53 21.16 50.97 52.02
N ALA A 54 21.64 51.93 52.82
CA ALA A 54 20.96 53.22 52.98
C ALA A 54 21.12 54.04 51.69
N PHE A 55 20.00 54.51 51.13
CA PHE A 55 20.00 55.23 49.87
C PHE A 55 19.51 56.68 50.01
N GLY A 56 20.06 57.50 49.12
CA GLY A 56 19.73 58.90 48.93
C GLY A 56 18.55 59.03 47.99
N ASP A 57 18.73 59.80 46.92
CA ASP A 57 17.68 60.10 45.97
C ASP A 57 17.41 58.95 44.99
N VAL A 58 16.22 59.03 44.37
CA VAL A 58 15.75 58.06 43.38
C VAL A 58 15.33 58.84 42.14
N SER A 59 15.86 58.45 40.99
CA SER A 59 15.48 59.01 39.69
C SER A 59 14.64 57.99 38.92
N ILE A 60 13.57 58.45 38.29
CA ILE A 60 12.65 57.63 37.50
C ILE A 60 12.73 58.15 36.07
N GLY A 61 12.96 57.27 35.10
CA GLY A 61 13.01 57.65 33.69
C GLY A 61 11.66 58.19 33.20
N ASN A 62 10.59 57.41 33.38
CA ASN A 62 9.22 57.78 33.03
C ASN A 62 8.25 57.52 34.21
N SER A 63 7.79 58.60 34.84
CA SER A 63 6.87 58.56 35.99
C SER A 63 5.39 58.27 35.65
N GLU A 64 5.04 58.28 34.35
CA GLU A 64 3.71 57.87 33.87
C GLU A 64 3.57 56.35 33.92
N ILE A 65 4.67 55.60 33.68
CA ILE A 65 4.72 54.14 33.71
C ILE A 65 4.71 53.61 35.15
N VAL A 66 5.61 54.12 36.00
CA VAL A 66 5.72 53.67 37.40
C VAL A 66 5.84 54.84 38.37
N LYS A 67 5.15 54.75 39.51
CA LYS A 67 5.35 55.64 40.65
C LYS A 67 6.26 54.95 41.66
N VAL A 68 7.36 55.58 42.03
CA VAL A 68 8.26 55.09 43.07
C VAL A 68 8.11 55.92 44.35
N VAL A 69 7.97 55.24 45.48
CA VAL A 69 7.93 55.84 46.82
C VAL A 69 9.09 55.27 47.64
N PRO A 70 10.13 56.08 47.94
CA PRO A 70 11.28 55.63 48.72
C PRO A 70 10.96 55.60 50.22
N LEU A 71 11.00 54.42 50.83
CA LEU A 71 10.85 54.20 52.27
C LEU A 71 12.24 54.03 52.89
N ARG A 72 12.89 55.16 53.18
CA ARG A 72 14.32 55.21 53.56
C ARG A 72 14.62 54.55 54.90
N GLU A 73 13.70 54.60 55.85
CA GLU A 73 13.85 53.96 57.17
C GLU A 73 13.80 52.43 57.07
N GLU A 74 12.90 51.93 56.23
CA GLU A 74 12.69 50.50 55.97
C GLU A 74 13.64 49.96 54.90
N ARG A 75 14.41 50.85 54.25
CA ARG A 75 15.28 50.56 53.10
C ARG A 75 14.54 49.87 51.95
N GLN A 76 13.32 50.32 51.68
CA GLN A 76 12.47 49.75 50.63
C GLN A 76 12.11 50.79 49.57
N LEU A 77 11.90 50.32 48.35
CA LEU A 77 11.29 51.09 47.26
C LEU A 77 9.93 50.50 46.96
N LEU A 78 8.89 51.28 47.22
CA LEU A 78 7.53 50.89 46.85
C LEU A 78 7.23 51.38 45.43
N LEU A 79 7.02 50.45 44.52
CA LEU A 79 6.74 50.64 43.12
C LEU A 79 5.25 50.43 42.87
N ALA A 80 4.55 51.42 42.33
CA ALA A 80 3.16 51.31 41.91
C ALA A 80 3.05 51.46 40.39
N GLY A 81 2.63 50.40 39.70
CA GLY A 81 2.45 50.41 38.25
C GLY A 81 1.25 51.27 37.84
N ARG A 82 1.46 52.21 36.92
CA ARG A 82 0.45 53.18 36.46
C ARG A 82 0.04 52.99 35.00
N GLU A 83 1.01 52.77 34.13
CA GLU A 83 0.80 52.47 32.71
C GLU A 83 1.70 51.33 32.28
N VAL A 84 1.28 50.59 31.24
CA VAL A 84 2.05 49.46 30.69
C VAL A 84 3.26 50.00 29.94
N GLY A 85 4.44 49.43 30.20
CA GLY A 85 5.69 49.83 29.54
C GLY A 85 6.93 49.52 30.36
N THR A 86 8.09 49.84 29.79
CA THR A 86 9.39 49.69 30.44
C THR A 86 9.94 51.05 30.84
N THR A 87 10.53 51.14 32.02
CA THR A 87 11.21 52.34 32.51
C THR A 87 12.32 51.99 33.48
N ASN A 88 13.35 52.81 33.56
CA ASN A 88 14.45 52.62 34.49
C ASN A 88 14.28 53.46 35.76
N VAL A 89 14.72 52.90 36.88
CA VAL A 89 14.80 53.57 38.18
C VAL A 89 16.23 53.50 38.68
N ILE A 90 16.84 54.67 38.85
CA ILE A 90 18.23 54.80 39.27
C ILE A 90 18.27 55.20 40.74
N LEU A 91 19.03 54.43 41.53
CA LEU A 91 19.25 54.68 42.94
C LEU A 91 20.57 55.38 43.19
N TYR A 92 20.55 56.41 44.04
CA TYR A 92 21.75 57.10 44.50
C TYR A 92 22.02 56.76 45.97
N ASP A 93 23.29 56.70 46.35
CA ASP A 93 23.71 56.65 47.76
C ASP A 93 23.38 58.00 48.44
N THR A 94 23.45 58.03 49.77
CA THR A 94 23.42 59.23 50.63
C THR A 94 24.42 60.32 50.23
N LYS A 95 25.46 59.97 49.46
CA LYS A 95 26.47 60.89 48.94
C LYS A 95 26.22 61.36 47.50
N GLY A 96 25.07 61.00 46.90
CA GLY A 96 24.70 61.37 45.53
C GLY A 96 25.41 60.58 44.43
N VAL A 97 26.08 59.47 44.77
CA VAL A 97 26.73 58.58 43.80
C VAL A 97 25.72 57.53 43.35
N ARG A 98 25.57 57.34 42.04
CA ARG A 98 24.74 56.28 41.44
C ARG A 98 25.22 54.90 41.93
N ARG A 99 24.29 54.07 42.41
CA ARG A 99 24.59 52.75 42.99
C ARG A 99 24.02 51.61 42.15
N ASP A 100 22.71 51.64 41.94
CA ASP A 100 21.97 50.58 41.26
C ASP A 100 21.04 51.22 40.21
N GLU A 101 20.80 50.49 39.12
CA GLU A 101 19.77 50.79 38.13
C GLU A 101 18.84 49.58 38.00
N PHE A 102 17.54 49.81 38.18
CA PHE A 102 16.49 48.81 38.02
C PHE A 102 15.74 49.06 36.72
N GLU A 103 15.65 48.05 35.86
CA GLU A 103 14.74 48.09 34.71
C GLU A 103 13.37 47.58 35.16
N ILE A 104 12.39 48.47 35.20
CA ILE A 104 11.03 48.16 35.64
C ILE A 104 10.13 47.96 34.44
N THR A 105 9.54 46.77 34.35
CA THR A 105 8.52 46.44 33.35
C THR A 105 7.16 46.38 34.04
N VAL A 106 6.23 47.26 33.65
CA VAL A 106 4.86 47.26 34.15
C VAL A 106 3.98 46.48 33.18
N ILE A 107 3.32 45.43 33.68
CA ILE A 107 2.52 44.49 32.88
C ILE A 107 1.04 44.54 33.27
N PRO A 108 0.10 44.24 32.35
CA PRO A 108 -1.31 44.15 32.68
C PRO A 108 -1.61 43.08 33.75
N ALA A 109 -2.57 43.33 34.63
CA ALA A 109 -2.98 42.37 35.67
C ALA A 109 -3.52 41.05 35.11
N ASN A 110 -4.16 41.09 33.94
CA ASN A 110 -4.63 39.88 33.26
C ASN A 110 -3.44 39.00 32.82
N LEU A 111 -2.42 39.60 32.21
CA LEU A 111 -1.24 38.90 31.72
C LEU A 111 -0.46 38.23 32.86
N ALA A 112 -0.31 38.92 34.00
CA ALA A 112 0.29 38.34 35.19
C ALA A 112 -0.47 37.11 35.72
N LYS A 113 -1.82 37.15 35.65
CA LYS A 113 -2.68 36.04 36.05
C LYS A 113 -2.56 34.86 35.08
N VAL A 114 -2.56 35.12 33.77
CA VAL A 114 -2.38 34.11 32.73
C VAL A 114 -1.01 33.45 32.89
N MET A 115 0.07 34.22 33.04
CA MET A 115 1.43 33.69 33.28
C MET A 115 1.45 32.73 34.47
N LYS A 116 0.86 33.13 35.60
CA LYS A 116 0.80 32.29 36.80
C LYS A 116 0.00 31.01 36.55
N ASN A 117 -1.14 31.09 35.87
CA ASN A 117 -1.94 29.92 35.54
C ASN A 117 -1.18 28.95 34.62
N VAL A 118 -0.53 29.47 33.59
CA VAL A 118 0.30 28.69 32.65
C VAL A 118 1.43 27.97 33.40
N GLN A 119 2.14 28.67 34.28
CA GLN A 119 3.19 28.07 35.11
C GLN A 119 2.66 26.97 36.01
N VAL A 120 1.52 27.18 36.67
CA VAL A 120 0.90 26.16 37.55
C VAL A 120 0.43 24.93 36.76
N LEU A 121 -0.10 25.12 35.55
CA LEU A 121 -0.60 24.03 34.71
C LEU A 121 0.51 23.15 34.13
N LEU A 122 1.72 23.68 33.99
CA LEU A 122 2.86 23.02 33.36
C LEU A 122 4.03 22.79 34.33
N ASP A 123 3.82 22.95 35.64
CA ASP A 123 4.85 22.82 36.67
C ASP A 123 5.42 21.40 36.77
N ASP A 124 4.65 20.40 36.31
CA ASP A 124 5.07 19.00 36.27
C ASP A 124 5.99 18.68 35.08
N ILE A 125 6.15 19.61 34.12
CA ILE A 125 6.94 19.40 32.91
C ILE A 125 8.31 20.05 33.07
N GLU A 126 9.34 19.22 33.13
CA GLU A 126 10.72 19.68 33.18
C GLU A 126 11.19 20.26 31.83
N GLY A 127 12.17 21.16 31.87
CA GLY A 127 12.80 21.70 30.65
C GLY A 127 12.06 22.87 29.99
N LEU A 128 10.96 23.34 30.59
CA LEU A 128 10.23 24.52 30.15
C LEU A 128 10.77 25.82 30.77
N SER A 129 10.72 26.89 29.98
CA SER A 129 11.03 28.25 30.39
C SER A 129 9.99 29.20 29.82
N PHE A 130 9.65 30.21 30.62
CA PHE A 130 8.59 31.16 30.29
C PHE A 130 9.21 32.55 30.16
N LYS A 131 8.97 33.22 29.03
CA LYS A 131 9.43 34.58 28.80
C LYS A 131 8.24 35.47 28.46
N LEU A 132 8.24 36.67 29.02
CA LEU A 132 7.30 37.70 28.64
C LEU A 132 7.96 38.61 27.62
N ILE A 133 7.35 38.74 26.44
CA ILE A 133 7.82 39.66 25.41
C ILE A 133 6.59 40.41 24.89
N ASN A 134 6.63 41.74 25.03
CA ASN A 134 5.50 42.61 24.76
C ASN A 134 4.27 42.22 25.61
N ASP A 135 3.18 41.81 24.97
CA ASP A 135 1.93 41.37 25.61
C ASP A 135 1.68 39.86 25.44
N HIS A 136 2.73 39.08 25.12
CA HIS A 136 2.64 37.64 24.91
C HIS A 136 3.60 36.87 25.82
N ILE A 137 3.18 35.67 26.19
CA ILE A 137 3.92 34.70 27.00
C ILE A 137 4.48 33.65 26.06
N TYR A 138 5.80 33.62 25.92
CA TYR A 138 6.51 32.62 25.14
C TYR A 138 6.92 31.44 26.01
N ILE A 139 6.48 30.25 25.63
CA ILE A 139 6.92 28.99 26.24
C ILE A 139 8.05 28.42 25.39
N GLN A 140 9.25 28.31 25.96
CA GLN A 140 10.45 27.82 25.29
C GLN A 140 11.00 26.61 26.05
N GLY A 141 11.47 25.59 25.34
CA GLY A 141 12.06 24.42 26.01
C GLY A 141 12.06 23.17 25.15
N GLU A 142 12.61 22.11 25.74
CA GLU A 142 12.57 20.76 25.18
C GLU A 142 11.83 19.84 26.15
N VAL A 143 10.88 19.07 25.63
CA VAL A 143 10.12 18.08 26.40
C VAL A 143 10.50 16.67 26.01
N SER A 144 10.39 15.73 26.95
CA SER A 144 10.81 14.35 26.70
C SER A 144 9.68 13.48 26.18
N LEU A 145 8.43 13.83 26.49
CA LEU A 145 7.26 13.05 26.14
C LEU A 145 6.38 13.77 25.11
N ASP A 146 5.77 13.00 24.19
CA ASP A 146 4.84 13.54 23.20
C ASP A 146 3.56 14.09 23.86
N GLU A 147 3.12 13.46 24.96
CA GLU A 147 1.96 13.91 25.73
C GLU A 147 2.17 15.30 26.36
N GLU A 148 3.39 15.59 26.84
CA GLU A 148 3.77 16.91 27.33
C GLU A 148 3.72 17.96 26.22
N LEU A 149 4.28 17.63 25.04
CA LEU A 149 4.23 18.51 23.87
C LEU A 149 2.78 18.83 23.46
N ARG A 150 1.91 17.82 23.48
CA ARG A 150 0.47 18.00 23.17
C ARG A 150 -0.23 18.89 24.18
N ARG A 151 0.06 18.74 25.49
CA ARG A 151 -0.50 19.62 26.53
C ARG A 151 -0.11 21.07 26.34
N VAL A 152 1.17 21.33 26.04
CA VAL A 152 1.64 22.70 25.76
C VAL A 152 0.97 23.26 24.50
N LYS A 153 0.81 22.45 23.44
CA LYS A 153 0.13 22.86 22.20
C LYS A 153 -1.36 23.16 22.41
N ASP A 154 -2.06 22.34 23.17
CA ASP A 154 -3.47 22.58 23.50
C ASP A 154 -3.67 23.88 24.30
N LEU A 155 -2.70 24.23 25.16
CA LEU A 155 -2.70 25.51 25.88
C LEU A 155 -2.44 26.70 24.94
N ASP A 156 -1.46 26.58 24.04
CA ASP A 156 -1.15 27.57 22.98
C ASP A 156 -2.37 27.88 22.09
N GLU A 157 -3.14 26.85 21.72
CA GLU A 157 -4.34 27.02 20.90
C GLU A 157 -5.52 27.66 21.67
N LYS A 158 -5.58 27.49 23.00
CA LYS A 158 -6.70 27.95 23.84
C LYS A 158 -6.48 29.34 24.44
N GLU A 159 -5.23 29.72 24.67
CA GLU A 159 -4.87 30.98 25.33
C GLU A 159 -4.21 31.94 24.32
N PRO A 160 -4.93 32.96 23.80
CA PRO A 160 -4.44 33.81 22.70
C PRO A 160 -3.24 34.69 23.06
N LEU A 161 -2.89 34.79 24.34
CA LEU A 161 -1.73 35.54 24.84
C LEU A 161 -0.50 34.65 25.04
N VAL A 162 -0.60 33.36 24.73
CA VAL A 162 0.47 32.37 24.89
C VAL A 162 0.93 31.95 23.50
N GLU A 163 2.25 31.83 23.32
CA GLU A 163 2.85 31.30 22.10
C GLU A 163 3.86 30.21 22.44
N SER A 164 3.69 29.00 21.89
CA SER A 164 4.57 27.86 22.15
C SER A 164 5.67 27.70 21.08
N MET A 165 6.92 27.69 21.57
CA MET A 165 8.12 27.32 20.80
C MET A 165 8.72 25.99 21.28
N VAL A 166 7.97 25.21 22.05
CA VAL A 166 8.44 23.96 22.64
C VAL A 166 8.62 22.89 21.57
N THR A 167 9.68 22.09 21.72
CA THR A 167 9.96 20.97 20.82
C THR A 167 10.26 19.70 21.63
N LEU A 168 10.13 18.53 20.99
CA LEU A 168 10.61 17.28 21.57
C LEU A 168 12.14 17.31 21.66
N SER A 169 12.71 16.73 22.73
CA SER A 169 14.16 16.58 22.86
C SER A 169 14.74 15.78 21.69
N PRO A 170 15.98 16.05 21.23
CA PRO A 170 16.60 15.32 20.12
C PRO A 170 16.62 13.80 20.31
N VAL A 171 16.69 13.33 21.56
CA VAL A 171 16.65 11.90 21.91
C VAL A 171 15.24 11.34 21.68
N SER A 172 14.21 12.03 22.19
CA SER A 172 12.82 11.64 22.00
C SER A 172 12.40 11.66 20.54
N GLN A 173 12.86 12.66 19.77
CA GLN A 173 12.61 12.75 18.32
C GLN A 173 13.16 11.52 17.57
N ARG A 174 14.40 11.12 17.87
CA ARG A 174 15.02 9.93 17.27
C ARG A 174 14.29 8.66 17.67
N LEU A 175 13.88 8.57 18.93
CA LEU A 175 13.15 7.40 19.43
C LEU A 175 11.78 7.27 18.75
N LEU A 176 11.02 8.36 18.66
CA LEU A 176 9.73 8.40 17.96
C LEU A 176 9.90 8.00 16.48
N ALA A 177 10.85 8.62 15.79
CA ALA A 177 11.16 8.29 14.40
C ALA A 177 11.54 6.81 14.23
N ALA A 178 12.35 6.26 15.14
CA ALA A 178 12.73 4.85 15.13
C ALA A 178 11.55 3.91 15.41
N MET A 179 10.62 4.28 16.31
CA MET A 179 9.40 3.50 16.56
C MET A 179 8.51 3.46 15.30
N ILE A 180 8.25 4.62 14.69
CA ILE A 180 7.44 4.71 13.46
C ILE A 180 8.10 3.91 12.33
N GLN A 181 9.42 4.08 12.14
CA GLN A 181 10.16 3.35 11.11
C GLN A 181 10.09 1.82 11.34
N LYS A 182 10.20 1.38 12.60
CA LYS A 182 10.06 -0.03 12.97
C LYS A 182 8.65 -0.56 12.67
N GLU A 183 7.61 0.21 12.97
CA GLU A 183 6.22 -0.19 12.73
C GLU A 183 5.88 -0.26 11.24
N ILE A 184 6.43 0.65 10.42
CA ILE A 184 6.30 0.60 8.96
C ILE A 184 6.90 -0.69 8.38
N GLY A 185 8.01 -1.18 8.95
CA GLY A 185 8.59 -2.48 8.62
C GLY A 185 9.01 -2.68 7.16
N THR A 186 9.09 -1.60 6.37
CA THR A 186 9.39 -1.65 4.94
C THR A 186 10.86 -1.24 4.70
N PRO A 187 11.70 -2.14 4.15
CA PRO A 187 13.09 -1.80 3.81
C PRO A 187 13.14 -0.62 2.83
N GLY A 188 14.03 0.33 3.08
CA GLY A 188 14.20 1.51 2.23
C GLY A 188 13.35 2.73 2.64
N VAL A 189 12.44 2.59 3.61
CA VAL A 189 11.73 3.72 4.22
C VAL A 189 12.51 4.22 5.45
N ASN A 190 12.86 5.50 5.44
CA ASN A 190 13.44 6.20 6.58
C ASN A 190 12.46 7.25 7.10
N VAL A 191 12.46 7.43 8.41
CA VAL A 191 11.59 8.38 9.10
C VAL A 191 12.44 9.41 9.80
N ARG A 192 12.14 10.69 9.60
CA ARG A 192 12.83 11.81 10.28
C ARG A 192 11.82 12.83 10.78
N LEU A 193 12.14 13.50 11.88
CA LEU A 193 11.40 14.68 12.32
C LEU A 193 12.10 15.94 11.80
N VAL A 194 11.38 16.80 11.08
CA VAL A 194 11.89 18.07 10.53
C VAL A 194 10.88 19.16 10.83
N SER A 195 11.31 20.23 11.50
CA SER A 195 10.47 21.42 11.75
C SER A 195 9.08 21.10 12.31
N ARG A 196 9.01 20.18 13.29
CA ARG A 196 7.76 19.67 13.89
C ARG A 196 6.87 18.82 12.97
N LYS A 197 7.43 18.26 11.90
CA LYS A 197 6.72 17.34 10.98
C LYS A 197 7.47 16.03 10.83
N ILE A 198 6.75 14.93 10.69
CA ILE A 198 7.36 13.65 10.31
C ILE A 198 7.54 13.64 8.80
N MET A 199 8.75 13.39 8.34
CA MET A 199 9.09 13.24 6.94
C MET A 199 9.42 11.77 6.67
N LEU A 200 8.68 11.19 5.72
CA LEU A 200 8.96 9.87 5.18
C LEU A 200 9.82 10.03 3.93
N GLU A 201 11.02 9.46 3.95
CA GLU A 201 11.97 9.54 2.83
C GLU A 201 12.45 8.14 2.42
N GLY A 202 12.84 8.01 1.16
CA GLY A 202 13.37 6.76 0.62
C GLY A 202 12.53 6.21 -0.52
N VAL A 203 12.64 4.90 -0.75
CA VAL A 203 12.07 4.24 -1.93
C VAL A 203 11.12 3.14 -1.48
N VAL A 204 9.95 3.08 -2.13
CA VAL A 204 8.97 2.01 -1.98
C VAL A 204 8.62 1.40 -3.32
N HIS A 205 8.18 0.15 -3.32
CA HIS A 205 7.98 -0.65 -4.53
C HIS A 205 6.55 -0.73 -5.04
N SER A 206 5.60 -0.12 -4.32
CA SER A 206 4.21 -0.02 -4.73
C SER A 206 3.55 1.21 -4.11
N GLU A 207 2.54 1.75 -4.78
CA GLU A 207 1.70 2.82 -4.24
C GLU A 207 1.03 2.39 -2.93
N SER A 208 0.55 1.14 -2.86
CA SER A 208 -0.04 0.57 -1.64
C SER A 208 0.93 0.55 -0.46
N ALA A 209 2.24 0.36 -0.69
CA ALA A 209 3.24 0.42 0.37
C ALA A 209 3.46 1.87 0.84
N SER A 210 3.52 2.84 -0.08
CA SER A 210 3.59 4.27 0.24
C SER A 210 2.42 4.72 1.11
N LEU A 211 1.19 4.38 0.70
CA LEU A 211 -0.04 4.74 1.42
C LEU A 211 -0.10 4.12 2.81
N ARG A 212 0.28 2.84 2.95
CA ARG A 212 0.35 2.19 4.27
C ARG A 212 1.38 2.84 5.17
N ALA A 213 2.57 3.16 4.67
CA ALA A 213 3.61 3.82 5.45
C ALA A 213 3.15 5.21 5.94
N ALA A 214 2.48 5.97 5.08
CA ALA A 214 1.89 7.26 5.43
C ALA A 214 0.81 7.12 6.52
N ALA A 215 -0.15 6.20 6.34
CA ALA A 215 -1.22 5.96 7.31
C ALA A 215 -0.68 5.52 8.68
N ILE A 216 0.36 4.68 8.71
CA ILE A 216 1.02 4.30 9.97
C ILE A 216 1.64 5.54 10.62
N ALA A 217 2.39 6.35 9.88
CA ALA A 217 3.01 7.55 10.43
C ALA A 217 1.97 8.55 10.97
N GLU A 218 0.87 8.76 10.25
CA GLU A 218 -0.23 9.66 10.64
C GLU A 218 -0.93 9.22 11.93
N ALA A 219 -0.95 7.92 12.21
CA ALA A 219 -1.49 7.39 13.46
C ALA A 219 -0.65 7.80 14.70
N TYR A 220 0.66 8.02 14.51
CA TYR A 220 1.56 8.47 15.58
C TYR A 220 1.67 9.99 15.67
N TYR A 221 1.66 10.69 14.53
CA TYR A 221 1.89 12.13 14.47
C TYR A 221 1.03 12.77 13.38
N PRO A 222 0.23 13.81 13.66
CA PRO A 222 -0.77 14.34 12.72
C PRO A 222 -0.17 15.04 11.49
N ASP A 223 1.02 15.62 11.62
CA ASP A 223 1.69 16.38 10.56
C ASP A 223 2.76 15.52 9.87
N VAL A 224 2.35 14.77 8.84
CA VAL A 224 3.24 13.90 8.05
C VAL A 224 3.43 14.45 6.64
N ILE A 225 4.67 14.48 6.17
CA ILE A 225 5.05 14.75 4.79
C ILE A 225 5.55 13.45 4.18
N ASN A 226 4.81 12.93 3.21
CA ASN A 226 5.22 11.77 2.44
C ASN A 226 6.07 12.21 1.23
N VAL A 227 7.38 11.89 1.27
CA VAL A 227 8.33 12.12 0.18
C VAL A 227 8.94 10.79 -0.29
N LEU A 228 8.16 9.70 -0.17
CA LEU A 228 8.57 8.40 -0.66
C LEU A 228 8.53 8.38 -2.19
N GLU A 229 9.63 7.96 -2.80
CA GLU A 229 9.71 7.73 -4.24
C GLU A 229 9.19 6.31 -4.53
N ILE A 230 8.16 6.22 -5.36
CA ILE A 230 7.67 4.92 -5.83
C ILE A 230 8.58 4.49 -6.98
N ARG A 231 9.47 3.53 -6.71
CA ARG A 231 10.17 2.79 -7.76
C ARG A 231 9.56 1.42 -7.83
N GLU A 232 8.59 1.30 -8.72
CA GLU A 232 8.13 -0.01 -9.16
C GLU A 232 9.38 -0.79 -9.58
N VAL A 233 9.60 -1.93 -8.93
CA VAL A 233 10.70 -2.81 -9.32
C VAL A 233 10.39 -3.22 -10.75
N GLU A 234 11.15 -2.69 -11.71
CA GLU A 234 11.20 -3.24 -13.05
C GLU A 234 11.57 -4.71 -12.85
N ARG A 235 10.61 -5.61 -13.05
CA ARG A 235 10.75 -7.03 -12.73
C ARG A 235 12.04 -7.52 -13.35
N VAL A 236 13.07 -7.81 -12.56
CA VAL A 236 14.26 -8.51 -13.05
C VAL A 236 13.74 -9.85 -13.58
N PRO A 237 13.89 -10.17 -14.88
CA PRO A 237 13.42 -11.45 -15.40
C PRO A 237 14.27 -12.59 -14.79
N GLY A 238 13.67 -13.36 -13.88
CA GLY A 238 14.26 -14.57 -13.22
C GLY A 238 14.32 -14.37 -11.70
N GLU A 239 13.85 -15.24 -10.80
CA GLU A 239 13.61 -16.69 -10.78
C GLU A 239 12.15 -16.99 -10.36
N SER A 240 11.19 -16.67 -11.20
CA SER A 240 9.82 -17.15 -10.97
C SER A 240 9.73 -18.63 -11.31
N GLN A 241 9.04 -19.41 -10.47
CA GLN A 241 8.70 -20.79 -10.77
C GLN A 241 8.03 -20.88 -12.15
N THR A 242 8.43 -21.89 -12.92
CA THR A 242 7.83 -22.22 -14.21
C THR A 242 6.72 -23.24 -13.96
N ILE A 243 5.53 -23.00 -14.48
CA ILE A 243 4.39 -23.89 -14.37
C ILE A 243 4.20 -24.57 -15.72
N VAL A 244 4.26 -25.91 -15.73
CA VAL A 244 3.90 -26.72 -16.90
C VAL A 244 2.44 -27.14 -16.73
N LEU A 245 1.61 -26.75 -17.67
CA LEU A 245 0.20 -27.10 -17.73
C LEU A 245 0.02 -28.20 -18.77
N VAL A 246 -0.53 -29.33 -18.36
CA VAL A 246 -0.99 -30.39 -19.26
C VAL A 246 -2.50 -30.39 -19.28
N VAL A 247 -3.08 -30.19 -20.46
CA VAL A 247 -4.52 -30.17 -20.63
C VAL A 247 -4.94 -31.36 -21.48
N HIS A 248 -6.01 -32.05 -21.08
CA HIS A 248 -6.57 -33.15 -21.83
C HIS A 248 -8.01 -32.81 -22.22
N PHE A 249 -8.26 -32.77 -23.53
CA PHE A 249 -9.60 -32.65 -24.09
C PHE A 249 -10.16 -34.04 -24.38
N VAL A 250 -11.23 -34.39 -23.69
CA VAL A 250 -11.76 -35.75 -23.68
C VAL A 250 -13.21 -35.76 -24.11
N GLU A 251 -13.50 -36.45 -25.21
CA GLU A 251 -14.85 -36.72 -25.67
C GLU A 251 -15.32 -38.07 -25.10
N LEU A 252 -16.47 -38.04 -24.42
CA LEU A 252 -17.14 -39.22 -23.85
C LEU A 252 -18.26 -39.68 -24.78
N THR A 253 -18.20 -40.94 -25.20
CA THR A 253 -19.18 -41.53 -26.12
C THR A 253 -20.27 -42.28 -25.34
N LYS A 254 -20.94 -41.60 -24.39
CA LYS A 254 -22.06 -42.14 -23.56
C LYS A 254 -21.73 -43.37 -22.69
N SER A 255 -22.32 -43.39 -21.48
CA SER A 255 -22.23 -44.42 -20.43
C SER A 255 -20.87 -44.58 -19.70
N LEU A 256 -20.07 -43.52 -19.57
CA LEU A 256 -18.91 -43.52 -18.66
C LEU A 256 -19.21 -42.96 -17.26
N GLU A 257 -20.31 -42.22 -17.10
CA GLU A 257 -20.76 -41.69 -15.79
C GLU A 257 -20.90 -42.81 -14.75
N GLU A 258 -21.30 -44.02 -15.18
CA GLU A 258 -21.44 -45.20 -14.32
C GLU A 258 -20.11 -45.90 -13.98
N ALA A 259 -19.03 -45.67 -14.74
CA ALA A 259 -17.76 -46.37 -14.56
C ALA A 259 -16.75 -45.63 -13.65
N TRP A 260 -16.80 -44.30 -13.60
CA TRP A 260 -15.80 -43.49 -12.86
C TRP A 260 -16.30 -42.86 -11.56
N ASN A 261 -17.57 -43.06 -11.20
CA ASN A 261 -18.19 -42.56 -9.95
C ASN A 261 -17.83 -41.09 -9.66
N ILE A 262 -17.95 -40.23 -10.68
CA ILE A 262 -17.65 -38.81 -10.58
C ILE A 262 -18.80 -38.14 -9.80
N GLU A 263 -18.51 -37.68 -8.59
CA GLU A 263 -19.47 -36.95 -7.75
C GLU A 263 -19.45 -35.46 -8.14
N TRP A 264 -20.51 -35.00 -8.79
CA TRP A 264 -20.65 -33.61 -9.20
C TRP A 264 -21.12 -32.75 -8.03
N THR A 265 -20.48 -31.60 -7.78
CA THR A 265 -21.03 -30.60 -6.85
C THR A 265 -22.22 -29.91 -7.51
N PRO A 266 -23.43 -29.90 -6.92
CA PRO A 266 -24.64 -29.42 -7.58
C PRO A 266 -24.60 -27.90 -7.85
N LEU A 267 -25.22 -27.51 -8.97
CA LEU A 267 -25.27 -26.17 -9.56
C LEU A 267 -26.17 -25.17 -8.79
N SER A 268 -26.17 -25.24 -7.45
CA SER A 268 -26.98 -24.40 -6.58
C SER A 268 -26.10 -23.43 -5.79
N GLY A 269 -25.89 -22.23 -6.36
CA GLY A 269 -25.20 -21.11 -5.73
C GLY A 269 -25.91 -19.78 -6.02
N PRO A 270 -25.80 -18.76 -5.15
CA PRO A 270 -26.45 -17.47 -5.34
C PRO A 270 -25.75 -16.74 -6.50
N GLY A 271 -26.38 -16.76 -7.68
CA GLY A 271 -25.82 -16.23 -8.93
C GLY A 271 -26.31 -16.92 -10.19
N VAL A 272 -27.01 -18.06 -10.07
CA VAL A 272 -27.63 -18.75 -11.22
C VAL A 272 -29.04 -18.19 -11.45
N THR A 273 -29.22 -17.33 -12.45
CA THR A 273 -30.52 -16.81 -12.89
C THR A 273 -31.13 -17.73 -13.95
N PHE A 274 -32.33 -18.26 -13.67
CA PHE A 274 -33.12 -19.04 -14.63
C PHE A 274 -34.10 -18.11 -15.35
N GLU A 275 -33.88 -17.81 -16.63
CA GLU A 275 -34.80 -17.00 -17.44
C GLU A 275 -35.59 -17.89 -18.40
N LEU A 276 -36.91 -17.98 -18.18
CA LEU A 276 -37.82 -18.79 -18.97
C LEU A 276 -38.44 -17.94 -20.10
N GLY A 277 -37.84 -17.97 -21.30
CA GLY A 277 -38.38 -17.30 -22.47
C GLY A 277 -39.45 -18.15 -23.18
N ALA A 278 -40.71 -17.71 -23.19
CA ALA A 278 -41.79 -18.36 -23.94
C ALA A 278 -41.90 -17.77 -25.35
N THR A 279 -41.78 -18.60 -26.40
CA THR A 279 -42.17 -18.23 -27.77
C THR A 279 -43.60 -18.72 -28.06
N ASN A 280 -44.38 -17.92 -28.80
CA ASN A 280 -45.83 -18.10 -28.98
C ASN A 280 -46.27 -19.29 -29.86
N ASP A 281 -45.39 -20.24 -30.19
CA ASP A 281 -45.70 -21.32 -31.14
C ASP A 281 -45.41 -22.73 -30.58
N GLY A 282 -45.78 -22.95 -29.32
CA GLY A 282 -46.04 -24.27 -28.73
C GLY A 282 -44.92 -25.32 -28.78
N SER A 283 -43.72 -24.94 -29.20
CA SER A 283 -42.56 -25.82 -29.35
C SER A 283 -41.27 -25.00 -29.31
N GLY A 284 -40.67 -24.88 -28.13
CA GLY A 284 -39.37 -24.28 -27.93
C GLY A 284 -38.66 -24.93 -26.75
N TRP A 285 -37.45 -25.42 -26.97
CA TRP A 285 -36.57 -25.94 -25.92
C TRP A 285 -35.77 -24.76 -25.34
N SER A 286 -35.67 -24.70 -24.00
CA SER A 286 -34.88 -23.72 -23.26
C SER A 286 -33.43 -24.20 -23.19
N ASP A 287 -32.49 -23.36 -23.61
CA ASP A 287 -31.05 -23.59 -23.41
C ASP A 287 -30.70 -23.36 -21.93
N ILE A 288 -29.98 -24.32 -21.33
CA ILE A 288 -29.45 -24.25 -19.96
C ILE A 288 -27.93 -24.12 -20.08
N THR A 289 -27.39 -22.95 -19.75
CA THR A 289 -25.94 -22.70 -19.73
C THR A 289 -25.46 -22.63 -18.29
N GLY A 290 -24.64 -23.60 -17.86
CA GLY A 290 -24.04 -23.64 -16.53
C GLY A 290 -22.78 -24.51 -16.49
N THR A 291 -21.81 -24.15 -15.65
CA THR A 291 -20.51 -24.83 -15.53
C THR A 291 -20.48 -25.66 -14.23
N ALA A 292 -20.10 -26.93 -14.30
CA ALA A 292 -19.95 -27.83 -13.15
C ALA A 292 -18.48 -28.29 -13.01
N THR A 293 -17.97 -28.35 -11.77
CA THR A 293 -16.57 -28.71 -11.45
C THR A 293 -16.48 -29.99 -10.60
N ALA A 294 -15.39 -30.76 -10.78
CA ALA A 294 -15.10 -31.98 -10.02
C ALA A 294 -13.57 -32.19 -9.86
N GLU A 295 -13.15 -32.93 -8.82
CA GLU A 295 -11.73 -33.29 -8.57
C GLU A 295 -11.50 -34.79 -8.84
N ILE A 296 -10.40 -35.17 -9.50
CA ILE A 296 -10.09 -36.58 -9.80
C ILE A 296 -8.64 -36.94 -9.44
N SER A 297 -8.47 -37.86 -8.48
CA SER A 297 -7.17 -38.49 -8.19
C SER A 297 -6.85 -39.62 -9.18
N GLY A 298 -5.62 -39.63 -9.71
CA GLY A 298 -5.11 -40.70 -10.57
C GLY A 298 -5.73 -40.76 -11.97
N LEU A 299 -5.80 -39.61 -12.65
CA LEU A 299 -6.40 -39.48 -13.99
C LEU A 299 -5.74 -40.36 -15.05
N LEU A 300 -4.40 -40.39 -15.12
CA LEU A 300 -3.68 -41.04 -16.23
C LEU A 300 -3.92 -42.56 -16.30
N PRO A 301 -3.83 -43.35 -15.20
CA PRO A 301 -4.17 -44.78 -15.23
C PRO A 301 -5.62 -45.05 -15.64
N LYS A 302 -6.57 -44.25 -15.13
CA LYS A 302 -8.00 -44.37 -15.44
C LYS A 302 -8.29 -44.05 -16.92
N LEU A 303 -7.66 -42.99 -17.44
CA LEU A 303 -7.79 -42.59 -18.85
C LEU A 303 -7.19 -43.64 -19.81
N GLN A 304 -6.15 -44.37 -19.40
CA GLN A 304 -5.59 -45.47 -20.19
C GLN A 304 -6.53 -46.69 -20.23
N GLU A 305 -7.13 -47.04 -19.09
CA GLU A 305 -8.13 -48.12 -19.00
C GLU A 305 -9.37 -47.83 -19.85
N ALA A 306 -9.92 -46.61 -19.76
CA ALA A 306 -11.10 -46.21 -20.52
C ALA A 306 -10.83 -46.02 -22.03
N ARG A 307 -9.58 -45.74 -22.42
CA ARG A 307 -9.15 -45.77 -23.83
C ARG A 307 -9.15 -47.18 -24.40
N SER A 308 -8.64 -48.16 -23.64
CA SER A 308 -8.55 -49.56 -24.10
C SER A 308 -9.92 -50.22 -24.32
N THR A 309 -10.93 -49.73 -23.60
CA THR A 309 -12.31 -50.22 -23.65
C THR A 309 -13.21 -49.46 -24.64
N GLY A 310 -12.67 -48.41 -25.29
CA GLY A 310 -13.35 -47.68 -26.37
C GLY A 310 -14.39 -46.64 -25.92
N PHE A 311 -14.53 -46.39 -24.61
CA PHE A 311 -15.55 -45.46 -24.08
C PHE A 311 -15.13 -43.99 -24.11
N VAL A 312 -13.83 -43.73 -24.28
CA VAL A 312 -13.23 -42.39 -24.21
C VAL A 312 -12.37 -42.12 -25.43
N ARG A 313 -12.63 -41.00 -26.10
CA ARG A 313 -11.77 -40.49 -27.18
C ARG A 313 -11.05 -39.24 -26.70
N VAL A 314 -9.73 -39.33 -26.51
CA VAL A 314 -8.90 -38.15 -26.29
C VAL A 314 -8.75 -37.44 -27.62
N LEU A 315 -9.15 -36.17 -27.66
CA LEU A 315 -9.10 -35.36 -28.88
C LEU A 315 -7.72 -34.73 -29.03
N GLU A 316 -7.25 -34.02 -28.00
CA GLU A 316 -5.98 -33.31 -28.01
C GLU A 316 -5.40 -33.15 -26.60
N ASN A 317 -4.08 -33.10 -26.52
CA ASN A 317 -3.32 -32.92 -25.27
C ASN A 317 -2.34 -31.73 -25.37
N PRO A 318 -2.82 -30.47 -25.45
CA PRO A 318 -1.92 -29.34 -25.47
C PRO A 318 -1.16 -29.23 -24.14
N THR A 319 0.14 -29.00 -24.23
CA THR A 319 1.04 -28.79 -23.09
C THR A 319 1.75 -27.46 -23.26
N VAL A 320 1.77 -26.63 -22.22
CA VAL A 320 2.47 -25.32 -22.25
C VAL A 320 3.25 -25.12 -20.96
N SER A 321 4.48 -24.58 -21.07
CA SER A 321 5.23 -24.04 -19.93
C SER A 321 5.09 -22.53 -19.89
N VAL A 322 4.65 -21.99 -18.76
CA VAL A 322 4.46 -20.56 -18.57
C VAL A 322 5.05 -20.12 -17.24
N LYS A 323 5.50 -18.87 -17.17
CA LYS A 323 5.98 -18.27 -15.93
C LYS A 323 4.79 -18.01 -15.01
N SER A 324 4.95 -18.30 -13.71
CA SER A 324 3.92 -17.99 -12.71
C SER A 324 3.51 -16.51 -12.78
N GLY A 325 2.21 -16.26 -12.94
CA GLY A 325 1.58 -14.95 -13.06
C GLY A 325 1.51 -14.37 -14.48
N GLU A 326 2.05 -15.06 -15.49
CA GLU A 326 1.98 -14.65 -16.90
C GLU A 326 0.91 -15.45 -17.66
N THR A 327 0.36 -14.87 -18.71
CA THR A 327 -0.68 -15.52 -19.53
C THR A 327 -0.08 -16.31 -20.67
N ALA A 328 -0.52 -17.56 -20.83
CA ALA A 328 -0.24 -18.39 -21.98
C ALA A 328 -1.45 -18.49 -22.90
N HIS A 329 -1.22 -18.36 -24.20
CA HIS A 329 -2.22 -18.51 -25.26
C HIS A 329 -1.89 -19.75 -26.08
N ILE A 330 -2.83 -20.67 -26.21
CA ILE A 330 -2.71 -21.89 -27.02
C ILE A 330 -3.83 -21.89 -28.05
N PHE A 331 -3.47 -22.16 -29.30
CA PHE A 331 -4.43 -22.45 -30.36
C PHE A 331 -3.97 -23.70 -31.12
N SER A 332 -4.89 -24.64 -31.27
CA SER A 332 -4.71 -25.87 -32.04
C SER A 332 -5.94 -26.06 -32.91
N GLY A 333 -5.77 -25.96 -34.22
CA GLY A 333 -6.90 -25.93 -35.13
C GLY A 333 -6.52 -25.58 -36.56
N SER A 334 -7.52 -25.23 -37.35
CA SER A 334 -7.37 -24.83 -38.75
C SER A 334 -8.11 -23.53 -39.02
N LYS A 335 -7.56 -22.72 -39.92
CA LYS A 335 -8.25 -21.54 -40.46
C LYS A 335 -9.13 -21.96 -41.62
N VAL A 336 -10.43 -21.73 -41.51
CA VAL A 336 -11.41 -22.08 -42.52
C VAL A 336 -11.85 -20.81 -43.24
N PRO A 337 -11.74 -20.74 -44.58
CA PRO A 337 -12.18 -19.57 -45.34
C PRO A 337 -13.71 -19.52 -45.41
N PHE A 338 -14.26 -18.40 -44.96
CA PHE A 338 -15.64 -18.01 -45.11
C PHE A 338 -15.76 -17.02 -46.27
N VAL A 339 -16.45 -17.43 -47.33
CA VAL A 339 -16.68 -16.57 -48.50
C VAL A 339 -18.00 -15.86 -48.32
N TYR A 340 -18.02 -14.54 -48.39
CA TYR A 340 -19.25 -13.75 -48.37
C TYR A 340 -19.22 -12.71 -49.49
N ASN A 341 -20.41 -12.27 -49.92
CA ASN A 341 -20.53 -11.24 -50.95
C ASN A 341 -20.58 -9.87 -50.28
N ASP A 342 -19.55 -9.07 -50.49
CA ASP A 342 -19.51 -7.67 -50.11
C ASP A 342 -19.76 -6.81 -51.35
N ASN A 343 -20.94 -6.20 -51.44
CA ASN A 343 -21.31 -5.24 -52.48
C ASN A 343 -21.00 -5.68 -53.93
N GLY A 344 -21.22 -6.98 -54.24
CA GLY A 344 -20.98 -7.57 -55.56
C GLY A 344 -19.58 -8.14 -55.79
N SER A 345 -18.67 -8.00 -54.82
CA SER A 345 -17.34 -8.63 -54.81
C SER A 345 -17.32 -9.82 -53.84
N LYS A 346 -16.73 -10.94 -54.25
CA LYS A 346 -16.50 -12.09 -53.35
C LYS A 346 -15.33 -11.77 -52.43
N SER A 347 -15.59 -11.60 -51.13
CA SER A 347 -14.58 -11.46 -50.10
C SER A 347 -14.37 -12.79 -49.37
N ILE A 348 -13.16 -13.02 -48.87
CA ILE A 348 -12.78 -14.22 -48.12
C ILE A 348 -12.27 -13.78 -46.75
N GLU A 349 -12.94 -14.21 -45.69
CA GLU A 349 -12.53 -14.03 -44.30
C GLU A 349 -12.11 -15.38 -43.72
N PHE A 350 -11.05 -15.46 -42.92
CA PHE A 350 -10.61 -16.72 -42.32
C PHE A 350 -11.07 -16.77 -40.86
N MET A 351 -11.82 -17.81 -40.52
CA MET A 351 -12.27 -18.09 -39.15
C MET A 351 -11.45 -19.24 -38.55
N ASP A 352 -11.03 -19.09 -37.30
CA ASP A 352 -10.29 -20.12 -36.56
C ASP A 352 -11.27 -21.21 -36.05
N VAL A 353 -11.03 -22.46 -36.43
CA VAL A 353 -11.81 -23.63 -35.99
C VAL A 353 -10.89 -24.63 -35.29
N GLY A 354 -11.13 -24.90 -34.02
CA GLY A 354 -10.33 -25.81 -33.21
C GLY A 354 -10.42 -25.49 -31.72
N ILE A 355 -9.35 -25.77 -30.99
CA ILE A 355 -9.25 -25.55 -29.55
C ILE A 355 -8.38 -24.32 -29.30
N LYS A 356 -8.92 -23.37 -28.53
CA LYS A 356 -8.20 -22.19 -28.04
C LYS A 356 -8.24 -22.18 -26.51
N MET A 357 -7.12 -21.89 -25.89
CA MET A 357 -7.02 -21.79 -24.44
C MET A 357 -6.12 -20.63 -24.04
N ASP A 358 -6.66 -19.73 -23.24
CA ASP A 358 -5.91 -18.70 -22.53
C ASP A 358 -5.87 -19.07 -21.04
N VAL A 359 -4.68 -19.12 -20.46
CA VAL A 359 -4.49 -19.52 -19.06
C VAL A 359 -3.46 -18.65 -18.37
N THR A 360 -3.80 -18.16 -17.18
CA THR A 360 -2.92 -17.37 -16.31
C THR A 360 -2.77 -18.11 -14.99
N PRO A 361 -1.75 -18.96 -14.83
CA PRO A 361 -1.52 -19.71 -13.60
C PRO A 361 -0.63 -18.93 -12.63
N TYR A 362 -0.89 -19.05 -11.33
CA TYR A 362 -0.12 -18.45 -10.25
C TYR A 362 0.24 -19.49 -9.20
N ALA A 363 1.53 -19.69 -8.95
CA ALA A 363 2.02 -20.61 -7.94
C ALA A 363 1.94 -19.98 -6.54
N ALA A 364 1.23 -20.65 -5.64
CA ALA A 364 1.10 -20.30 -4.23
C ALA A 364 1.64 -21.45 -3.38
N GLY A 365 2.97 -21.51 -3.23
CA GLY A 365 3.65 -22.59 -2.53
C GLY A 365 3.58 -23.91 -3.30
N GLY A 366 2.83 -24.90 -2.78
CA GLY A 366 2.61 -26.20 -3.43
C GLY A 366 1.32 -26.29 -4.26
N ASN A 367 0.54 -25.21 -4.32
CA ASN A 367 -0.72 -25.13 -5.04
C ASN A 367 -0.59 -24.16 -6.22
N VAL A 368 -1.49 -24.32 -7.20
CA VAL A 368 -1.57 -23.45 -8.38
C VAL A 368 -3.00 -22.94 -8.51
N ASP A 369 -3.13 -21.62 -8.48
CA ASP A 369 -4.36 -20.91 -8.83
C ASP A 369 -4.35 -20.60 -10.33
N MET A 370 -5.47 -20.82 -11.02
CA MET A 370 -5.53 -20.73 -12.48
C MET A 370 -6.79 -20.01 -12.93
N GLN A 371 -6.61 -18.91 -13.65
CA GLN A 371 -7.68 -18.30 -14.43
C GLN A 371 -7.59 -18.82 -15.87
N MET A 372 -8.69 -19.37 -16.39
CA MET A 372 -8.71 -20.05 -17.67
C MET A 372 -9.89 -19.60 -18.52
N LYS A 373 -9.63 -19.42 -19.80
CA LYS A 373 -10.61 -19.25 -20.86
C LYS A 373 -10.36 -20.30 -21.93
N ILE A 374 -11.28 -21.21 -22.12
CA ILE A 374 -11.19 -22.32 -23.07
C ILE A 374 -12.31 -22.17 -24.08
N GLU A 375 -11.98 -22.28 -25.36
CA GLU A 375 -12.92 -22.24 -26.46
C GLU A 375 -12.68 -23.47 -27.34
N VAL A 376 -13.75 -24.17 -27.67
CA VAL A 376 -13.74 -25.33 -28.55
C VAL A 376 -14.69 -25.04 -29.70
N SER A 377 -14.18 -25.05 -30.93
CA SER A 377 -14.96 -24.81 -32.14
C SER A 377 -14.79 -25.94 -33.15
N SER A 378 -15.86 -26.22 -33.89
CA SER A 378 -15.92 -27.25 -34.92
C SER A 378 -16.79 -26.81 -36.10
N LEU A 379 -16.63 -27.44 -37.24
CA LEU A 379 -17.49 -27.19 -38.40
C LEU A 379 -18.89 -27.76 -38.17
N GLY A 380 -19.90 -26.88 -38.20
CA GLY A 380 -21.30 -27.23 -38.06
C GLY A 380 -21.97 -27.63 -39.39
N GLU A 381 -23.30 -27.70 -39.40
CA GLU A 381 -24.08 -28.00 -40.62
C GLU A 381 -23.98 -26.82 -41.61
N VAL A 382 -23.88 -27.09 -42.91
CA VAL A 382 -23.96 -26.04 -43.93
C VAL A 382 -25.38 -25.49 -43.93
N ALA A 383 -25.54 -24.20 -43.65
CA ALA A 383 -26.85 -23.55 -43.62
C ALA A 383 -27.51 -23.62 -45.01
N ALA A 384 -28.85 -23.50 -45.05
CA ALA A 384 -29.61 -23.52 -46.31
C ALA A 384 -29.19 -22.41 -47.31
N SER A 385 -28.51 -21.38 -46.83
CA SER A 385 -27.87 -20.31 -47.60
C SER A 385 -26.55 -20.71 -48.28
N GLY A 386 -26.06 -21.94 -48.07
CA GLY A 386 -24.80 -22.46 -48.62
C GLY A 386 -23.55 -22.11 -47.81
N TYR A 387 -23.70 -21.38 -46.70
CA TYR A 387 -22.60 -20.99 -45.83
C TYR A 387 -22.32 -22.03 -44.74
N GLN A 388 -21.04 -22.25 -44.45
CA GLN A 388 -20.56 -23.19 -43.43
C GLN A 388 -20.75 -22.60 -42.03
N SER A 389 -21.57 -23.22 -41.17
CA SER A 389 -21.65 -22.79 -39.76
C SER A 389 -20.43 -23.28 -38.96
N ILE A 390 -20.10 -22.57 -37.88
CA ILE A 390 -19.11 -22.97 -36.90
C ILE A 390 -19.85 -23.14 -35.58
N ASP A 391 -19.82 -24.35 -35.04
CA ASP A 391 -20.29 -24.63 -33.69
C ASP A 391 -19.17 -24.26 -32.72
N GLN A 392 -19.44 -23.37 -31.77
CA GLN A 392 -18.46 -22.90 -30.79
C GLN A 392 -18.97 -23.10 -29.37
N SER A 393 -18.05 -23.34 -28.44
CA SER A 393 -18.31 -23.63 -27.04
C SER A 393 -17.23 -22.98 -26.19
N GLU A 394 -17.62 -22.17 -25.21
CA GLU A 394 -16.71 -21.34 -24.43
C GLU A 394 -16.90 -21.59 -22.94
N ILE A 395 -15.79 -21.73 -22.21
CA ILE A 395 -15.72 -21.93 -20.77
C ILE A 395 -14.74 -20.91 -20.21
N THR A 396 -15.22 -20.04 -19.32
CA THR A 396 -14.35 -19.15 -18.53
C THR A 396 -14.50 -19.51 -17.05
N THR A 397 -13.41 -19.83 -16.38
CA THR A 397 -13.43 -20.17 -14.95
C THR A 397 -12.14 -19.76 -14.24
N ALA A 398 -12.19 -19.73 -12.91
CA ALA A 398 -11.04 -19.64 -12.04
C ALA A 398 -11.07 -20.82 -11.05
N GLN A 399 -9.95 -21.53 -10.92
CA GLN A 399 -9.88 -22.76 -10.13
C GLN A 399 -8.51 -22.92 -9.48
N PHE A 400 -8.51 -23.40 -8.24
CA PHE A 400 -7.30 -23.77 -7.52
C PHE A 400 -7.15 -25.30 -7.52
N CYS A 401 -5.91 -25.80 -7.62
CA CYS A 401 -5.59 -27.21 -7.40
C CYS A 401 -4.14 -27.38 -6.94
N ARG A 402 -3.80 -28.56 -6.41
CA ARG A 402 -2.43 -28.87 -5.98
C ARG A 402 -1.54 -29.18 -7.18
N ALA A 403 -0.26 -28.81 -7.11
CA ALA A 403 0.71 -29.20 -8.13
C ALA A 403 0.80 -30.74 -8.25
N GLY A 404 0.64 -31.25 -9.48
CA GLY A 404 0.62 -32.67 -9.81
C GLY A 404 -0.76 -33.33 -9.78
N GLU A 405 -1.80 -32.65 -9.30
CA GLU A 405 -3.18 -33.14 -9.31
C GLU A 405 -3.96 -32.58 -10.50
N SER A 406 -4.96 -33.33 -10.97
CA SER A 406 -5.79 -32.92 -12.11
C SER A 406 -7.13 -32.36 -11.62
N VAL A 407 -7.54 -31.23 -12.19
CA VAL A 407 -8.85 -30.63 -11.94
C VAL A 407 -9.73 -30.69 -13.20
N VAL A 408 -11.04 -30.94 -13.00
CA VAL A 408 -12.03 -30.95 -14.08
C VAL A 408 -12.65 -29.56 -14.21
N ILE A 409 -12.43 -28.92 -15.37
CA ILE A 409 -12.77 -27.52 -15.60
C ILE A 409 -14.17 -27.32 -16.18
N GLY A 410 -14.69 -28.30 -16.92
CA GLY A 410 -16.06 -28.26 -17.38
C GLY A 410 -16.43 -29.42 -18.32
N GLY A 411 -17.75 -29.61 -18.44
CA GLY A 411 -18.41 -30.61 -19.27
C GLY A 411 -19.45 -29.95 -20.20
N LEU A 412 -19.25 -29.89 -21.52
CA LEU A 412 -20.32 -29.49 -22.43
C LEU A 412 -21.07 -30.71 -22.94
N GLN A 413 -22.36 -30.82 -22.59
CA GLN A 413 -23.24 -31.89 -23.02
C GLN A 413 -24.15 -31.41 -24.16
N ARG A 414 -23.93 -31.92 -25.38
CA ARG A 414 -24.84 -31.69 -26.51
C ARG A 414 -25.70 -32.92 -26.74
N VAL A 415 -27.03 -32.77 -26.58
CA VAL A 415 -28.01 -33.81 -26.90
C VAL A 415 -28.74 -33.39 -28.16
N SER A 416 -28.51 -34.10 -29.27
CA SER A 416 -29.28 -33.92 -30.50
C SER A 416 -30.20 -35.12 -30.69
N ASP A 417 -31.50 -34.89 -30.51
CA ASP A 417 -32.56 -35.85 -30.79
C ASP A 417 -33.19 -35.51 -32.15
N ARG A 418 -32.82 -36.23 -33.21
CA ARG A 418 -33.36 -36.01 -34.56
C ARG A 418 -34.34 -37.13 -34.94
N VAL A 419 -35.58 -36.75 -35.25
CA VAL A 419 -36.63 -37.65 -35.74
C VAL A 419 -36.89 -37.30 -37.20
N ASN A 420 -36.40 -38.12 -38.12
CA ASN A 420 -36.69 -37.95 -39.54
C ASN A 420 -37.92 -38.78 -39.92
N TYR A 421 -38.87 -38.16 -40.61
CA TYR A 421 -39.99 -38.86 -41.24
C TYR A 421 -39.66 -39.09 -42.72
N ASN A 422 -39.54 -40.35 -43.15
CA ASN A 422 -39.50 -40.65 -44.58
C ASN A 422 -40.83 -40.20 -45.22
N LYS A 423 -40.75 -39.23 -46.15
CA LYS A 423 -41.88 -38.86 -47.04
C LYS A 423 -42.07 -39.94 -48.09
N LEU A 424 -43.32 -40.10 -48.55
CA LEU A 424 -43.65 -40.97 -49.68
C LEU A 424 -42.97 -40.46 -50.97
N PRO A 425 -42.64 -41.33 -51.94
CA PRO A 425 -42.12 -40.92 -53.25
C PRO A 425 -43.10 -39.98 -53.96
N ASP A 426 -42.59 -39.02 -54.74
CA ASP A 426 -43.41 -38.04 -55.47
C ASP A 426 -44.36 -38.74 -56.46
N GLY A 427 -45.66 -38.41 -56.39
CA GLY A 427 -46.70 -38.94 -57.27
C GLY A 427 -47.62 -40.00 -56.66
N VAL A 428 -47.44 -40.38 -55.40
CA VAL A 428 -48.30 -41.38 -54.72
C VAL A 428 -49.25 -40.69 -53.73
N SER A 429 -50.55 -40.75 -54.02
CA SER A 429 -51.64 -40.36 -53.11
C SER A 429 -52.23 -41.62 -52.47
N LEU A 430 -52.25 -41.70 -51.14
CA LEU A 430 -52.88 -42.80 -50.41
C LEU A 430 -54.35 -42.44 -50.11
N PRO A 431 -55.34 -43.26 -50.52
CA PRO A 431 -56.72 -43.09 -50.09
C PRO A 431 -56.89 -43.64 -48.66
N ASP A 432 -57.58 -42.87 -47.81
CA ASP A 432 -58.08 -43.20 -46.48
C ASP A 432 -57.19 -44.03 -45.53
N ALA A 433 -56.50 -43.30 -44.66
CA ALA A 433 -56.43 -43.41 -43.19
C ALA A 433 -56.45 -44.77 -42.42
N MET A 434 -56.32 -45.96 -43.03
CA MET A 434 -56.41 -47.23 -42.28
C MET A 434 -55.16 -48.11 -42.23
N PHE A 435 -54.07 -47.79 -42.92
CA PHE A 435 -52.81 -48.54 -42.78
C PHE A 435 -51.56 -47.66 -42.85
N THR A 436 -51.22 -46.98 -41.75
CA THR A 436 -49.98 -46.20 -41.58
C THR A 436 -48.79 -47.04 -41.07
N LEU A 437 -48.71 -48.32 -41.49
CA LEU A 437 -47.73 -49.30 -41.00
C LEU A 437 -46.39 -49.32 -41.75
N TYR A 438 -46.18 -48.42 -42.71
CA TYR A 438 -44.92 -48.32 -43.49
C TYR A 438 -44.11 -47.04 -43.25
N ARG A 439 -44.26 -46.37 -42.11
CA ARG A 439 -43.29 -45.35 -41.68
C ARG A 439 -42.22 -46.00 -40.81
N SER A 440 -41.08 -46.36 -41.41
CA SER A 440 -39.87 -46.59 -40.63
C SER A 440 -39.48 -45.29 -39.94
N LYS A 441 -39.37 -45.32 -38.62
CA LYS A 441 -38.86 -44.20 -37.82
C LYS A 441 -37.38 -44.44 -37.59
N ASP A 442 -36.52 -43.64 -38.21
CA ASP A 442 -35.10 -43.63 -37.89
C ASP A 442 -34.86 -42.62 -36.76
N TYR A 443 -34.59 -43.15 -35.57
CA TYR A 443 -34.20 -42.36 -34.40
C TYR A 443 -32.68 -42.19 -34.40
N LYS A 444 -32.18 -40.97 -34.62
CA LYS A 444 -30.76 -40.64 -34.41
C LYS A 444 -30.64 -39.81 -33.14
N LYS A 445 -30.17 -40.44 -32.06
CA LYS A 445 -29.88 -39.80 -30.78
C LYS A 445 -28.37 -39.67 -30.60
N SER A 446 -27.83 -38.50 -30.89
CA SER A 446 -26.41 -38.19 -30.65
C SER A 446 -26.26 -37.50 -29.30
N LYS A 447 -25.43 -38.06 -28.41
CA LYS A 447 -24.93 -37.36 -27.22
C LYS A 447 -23.43 -37.24 -27.36
N SER A 448 -22.91 -36.02 -27.34
CA SER A 448 -21.48 -35.76 -27.24
C SER A 448 -21.23 -34.98 -25.94
N GLN A 449 -20.32 -35.49 -25.11
CA GLN A 449 -19.93 -34.92 -23.82
C GLN A 449 -18.44 -34.61 -23.89
N PHE A 450 -18.05 -33.36 -23.67
CA PHE A 450 -16.65 -32.93 -23.70
C PHE A 450 -16.19 -32.56 -22.30
N LEU A 451 -15.19 -33.26 -21.76
CA LEU A 451 -14.54 -32.95 -20.49
C LEU A 451 -13.15 -32.34 -20.73
N VAL A 452 -12.82 -31.32 -19.94
CA VAL A 452 -11.48 -30.72 -19.94
C VAL A 452 -10.80 -30.94 -18.60
N PHE A 453 -9.66 -31.62 -18.63
CA PHE A 453 -8.80 -31.85 -17.45
C PHE A 453 -7.56 -31.00 -17.53
N VAL A 454 -7.21 -30.30 -16.46
CA VAL A 454 -5.99 -29.49 -16.36
C VAL A 454 -5.15 -30.01 -15.21
N THR A 455 -3.86 -30.26 -15.48
CA THR A 455 -2.89 -30.74 -14.48
C THR A 455 -1.70 -29.79 -14.46
N PRO A 456 -1.56 -28.92 -13.44
CA PRO A 456 -0.39 -28.07 -13.30
C PRO A 456 0.77 -28.80 -12.63
N GLN A 457 1.99 -28.54 -13.07
CA GLN A 457 3.22 -28.97 -12.43
C GLN A 457 4.12 -27.76 -12.20
N ILE A 458 4.69 -27.64 -11.00
CA ILE A 458 5.58 -26.54 -10.64
C ILE A 458 7.04 -27.00 -10.80
N HIS A 459 7.83 -26.22 -11.53
CA HIS A 459 9.27 -26.41 -11.68
C HIS A 459 10.02 -25.18 -11.19
N GLU A 460 11.11 -25.43 -10.46
CA GLU A 460 12.01 -24.37 -9.98
C GLU A 460 12.80 -23.72 -11.12
N SER A 461 13.02 -24.44 -12.22
CA SER A 461 13.77 -23.96 -13.38
C SER A 461 13.14 -24.40 -14.69
N THR A 462 13.22 -23.52 -15.69
CA THR A 462 12.82 -23.78 -17.07
C THR A 462 13.55 -24.98 -17.67
N THR A 463 14.78 -25.27 -17.25
CA THR A 463 15.52 -26.45 -17.72
C THR A 463 14.82 -27.76 -17.34
N THR A 464 14.29 -27.85 -16.11
CA THR A 464 13.55 -29.03 -15.64
C THR A 464 12.21 -29.17 -16.36
N ALA A 465 11.49 -28.05 -16.52
CA ALA A 465 10.25 -28.01 -17.29
C ALA A 465 10.46 -28.48 -18.75
N ASN A 466 11.52 -28.01 -19.40
CA ASN A 466 11.86 -28.40 -20.78
C ASN A 466 12.19 -29.89 -20.89
N LYS A 467 12.88 -30.45 -19.91
CA LYS A 467 13.22 -31.88 -19.88
C LYS A 467 11.95 -32.74 -19.81
N GLU A 468 11.00 -32.37 -18.96
CA GLU A 468 9.72 -33.09 -18.87
C GLU A 468 8.92 -33.02 -20.16
N ILE A 469 8.86 -31.84 -20.81
CA ILE A 469 8.20 -31.70 -22.10
C ILE A 469 8.90 -32.60 -23.14
N GLN A 470 10.23 -32.65 -23.16
CA GLN A 470 10.98 -33.52 -24.08
C GLN A 470 10.67 -35.01 -23.86
N GLU A 471 10.62 -35.46 -22.60
CA GLU A 471 10.28 -36.84 -22.23
C GLU A 471 8.83 -37.18 -22.64
N LYS A 472 7.88 -36.28 -22.41
CA LYS A 472 6.46 -36.49 -22.76
C LYS A 472 6.20 -36.56 -24.27
N PHE A 473 6.97 -35.84 -25.06
CA PHE A 473 6.81 -35.82 -26.52
C PHE A 473 7.73 -36.80 -27.27
N ASN A 474 8.48 -37.67 -26.57
CA ASN A 474 9.42 -38.64 -27.17
C ASN A 474 10.32 -38.01 -28.26
N LEU A 475 10.70 -36.73 -28.10
CA LEU A 475 11.38 -35.95 -29.15
C LEU A 475 12.79 -36.46 -29.48
N THR A 476 13.30 -37.44 -28.74
CA THR A 476 14.57 -38.11 -29.00
C THR A 476 14.50 -39.07 -30.20
N GLU A 477 13.31 -39.60 -30.53
CA GLU A 477 13.12 -40.53 -31.67
C GLU A 477 12.81 -39.81 -32.99
N VAL A 478 12.42 -38.53 -32.95
CA VAL A 478 12.05 -37.75 -34.15
C VAL A 478 13.27 -37.17 -34.87
N ARG A 479 14.48 -37.35 -34.33
CA ARG A 479 15.75 -37.11 -35.03
C ARG A 479 16.22 -38.39 -35.74
N GLN A 480 15.51 -38.82 -36.78
CA GLN A 480 16.04 -39.67 -37.84
C GLN A 480 15.57 -39.18 -39.21
#